data_AF-X1B6U8-F1
#
_entry.id   AF-X1B6U8-F1
#
_cell.length_a   1.000
_cell.length_b   1.000
_cell.length_c   1.000
_cell.angle_alpha   90.00
_cell.angle_beta   90.00
_cell.angle_gamma   90.00
#
_symmetry.space_group_name_H-M   'P 1'
#
loop_
_entity.id
_entity.type
_entity.pdbx_description
1 polymer ?
#
loop_
_entity_poly.entity_id
_entity_poly.type
_entity_poly.pdbx_seq_one_letter_code
_entity_poly.pdbx_strand_id
1 'polypeptide(L)' 'FQFKTPELCNYSYNSILPEFKVQKSKRSTISLKKEENSLIFSIESKDITAFRATVNDIISFGRIFEGVMNIVNST' A
#
# COMPACT_ATOMS: atom_id res chain seq x y z
N PHE A 1 -7.38 2.63 -0.99
CA PHE A 1 -7.87 1.25 -0.86
C PHE A 1 -8.95 1.21 0.20
N GLN A 2 -10.08 0.57 -0.07
CA GLN A 2 -11.18 0.43 0.88
C GLN A 2 -11.29 -1.03 1.30
N PHE A 3 -11.27 -1.27 2.60
CA PHE A 3 -11.32 -2.61 3.19
C PHE A 3 -12.70 -2.89 3.76
N LYS A 4 -13.12 -4.17 3.69
CA LYS A 4 -14.41 -4.61 4.24
C LYS A 4 -14.43 -4.60 5.77
N THR A 5 -13.27 -4.82 6.39
CA THR A 5 -13.12 -4.94 7.85
C THR A 5 -11.99 -4.03 8.33
N PRO A 6 -12.15 -3.33 9.46
CA PRO A 6 -11.09 -2.50 10.05
C PRO A 6 -9.81 -3.27 10.36
N GLU A 7 -9.93 -4.55 10.72
CA GLU A 7 -8.80 -5.44 10.99
C GLU A 7 -7.92 -5.69 9.76
N LEU A 8 -8.55 -5.88 8.60
CA LEU A 8 -7.83 -6.02 7.32
C LEU A 8 -7.09 -4.74 6.95
N CYS A 9 -7.69 -3.59 7.24
CA CYS A 9 -7.04 -2.29 7.09
C CYS A 9 -5.77 -2.21 7.97
N ASN A 10 -5.85 -2.66 9.23
CA ASN A 10 -4.70 -2.72 10.12
C ASN A 10 -3.60 -3.67 9.64
N TYR A 11 -3.95 -4.88 9.18
CA TYR A 11 -2.97 -5.82 8.66
C TYR A 11 -2.26 -5.28 7.41
N SER A 12 -3.02 -4.69 6.49
CA SER A 12 -2.48 -4.08 5.29
C SER A 12 -1.55 -2.89 5.63
N TYR A 13 -1.98 -2.01 6.54
CA TYR A 13 -1.18 -0.88 7.01
C TYR A 13 0.15 -1.31 7.61
N ASN A 14 0.12 -2.26 8.55
CA ASN A 14 1.31 -2.72 9.25
C ASN A 14 2.29 -3.46 8.32
N SER A 15 1.77 -4.16 7.32
CA SER A 15 2.58 -4.92 6.36
C SER A 15 3.29 -4.00 5.36
N ILE A 16 2.66 -2.90 4.96
CA ILE A 16 3.18 -2.01 3.92
C ILE A 16 4.05 -0.86 4.47
N LEU A 17 3.85 -0.50 5.75
CA LEU A 17 4.62 0.53 6.45
C LEU A 17 6.15 0.32 6.40
N PRO A 18 6.72 -0.88 6.63
CA PRO A 18 8.17 -1.10 6.55
C PRO A 18 8.70 -0.90 5.12
N GLU A 19 8.00 -1.38 4.10
CA GLU A 19 8.38 -1.21 2.69
C GLU A 19 8.53 0.27 2.31
N PHE A 20 7.56 1.12 2.72
CA PHE A 20 7.66 2.56 2.43
C PHE A 20 8.71 3.30 3.25
N LYS A 21 9.06 2.81 4.45
CA LYS A 21 10.18 3.37 5.21
C LYS A 21 11.52 3.06 4.54
N VAL A 22 11.64 1.91 3.90
CA VAL A 22 12.86 1.48 3.18
C VAL A 22 12.95 2.13 1.80
N GLN A 23 11.84 2.29 1.08
CA GLN A 23 11.79 2.83 -0.29
C GLN A 23 11.75 4.37 -0.39
N LYS A 24 12.46 5.10 0.49
CA LYS A 24 12.65 6.54 0.30
C LYS A 24 13.60 6.81 -0.87
N SER A 25 13.06 6.87 -2.07
CA SER A 25 13.75 7.37 -3.26
C SER A 25 13.91 8.90 -3.20
N LYS A 26 15.03 9.44 -3.70
CA LYS A 26 15.23 10.91 -3.83
C LYS A 26 14.23 11.60 -4.78
N ARG A 27 13.44 10.82 -5.54
CA ARG A 27 12.58 11.32 -6.63
C ARG A 27 11.08 11.18 -6.37
N SER A 28 10.67 10.35 -5.41
CA SER A 28 9.27 10.17 -5.02
C SER A 28 9.15 9.93 -3.52
N THR A 29 8.17 10.60 -2.90
CA THR A 29 7.82 10.45 -1.49
C THR A 29 6.42 9.85 -1.41
N ILE A 30 6.27 8.79 -0.62
CA ILE A 30 5.00 8.12 -0.39
C ILE A 30 4.62 8.34 1.06
N SER A 31 3.45 8.92 1.29
CA SER A 31 2.84 9.06 2.61
C SER A 31 1.62 8.16 2.69
N LEU A 32 1.61 7.29 3.70
CA LEU A 32 0.50 6.39 3.96
C LEU A 32 -0.29 6.91 5.17
N LYS A 33 -1.60 7.08 4.99
CA LYS A 33 -2.52 7.38 6.08
C LYS A 33 -3.56 6.28 6.20
N LYS A 34 -3.85 5.91 7.45
CA LYS A 34 -4.91 4.96 7.80
C LYS A 34 -6.12 5.73 8.29
N GLU A 35 -7.24 5.52 7.62
CA GLU A 35 -8.58 5.88 8.06
C GLU A 35 -9.32 4.61 8.52
N GLU A 36 -10.48 4.74 9.15
CA GLU A 36 -11.20 3.62 9.82
C GLU A 36 -11.27 2.34 8.97
N ASN A 37 -11.70 2.45 7.71
CA ASN A 37 -11.79 1.33 6.76
C ASN A 37 -11.06 1.60 5.44
N SER A 38 -10.17 2.59 5.39
CA SER A 38 -9.47 2.91 4.16
C SER A 38 -8.01 3.29 4.35
N LEU A 39 -7.19 2.88 3.38
CA LEU A 39 -5.80 3.30 3.26
C LEU A 39 -5.69 4.36 2.16
N ILE A 40 -5.23 5.53 2.57
CA ILE A 40 -4.96 6.66 1.69
C ILE A 40 -3.47 6.71 1.41
N PHE A 41 -3.14 6.65 0.13
CA PHE A 41 -1.77 6.75 -0.37
C PHE A 41 -1.61 8.13 -1.01
N SER A 42 -0.77 8.95 -0.43
CA SER A 42 -0.38 10.23 -1.01
C SER A 42 1.00 10.09 -1.63
N ILE A 43 1.08 10.25 -2.94
CA ILE A 43 2.32 10.12 -3.71
C ILE A 43 2.71 11.50 -4.20
N GLU A 44 3.90 11.94 -3.80
CA GLU A 44 4.55 13.12 -4.35
C GLU A 44 5.72 12.66 -5.21
N SER A 45 5.79 13.11 -6.46
CA SER A 45 6.83 12.68 -7.40
C SER A 45 7.32 13.86 -8.22
N LYS A 46 8.62 13.87 -8.54
CA LYS A 46 9.23 14.90 -9.40
C LYS A 46 8.92 14.73 -10.88
N ASP A 47 8.64 13.51 -11.31
CA ASP A 47 8.38 13.17 -12.70
C ASP A 47 7.30 12.09 -12.84
N ILE A 48 6.65 12.07 -14.01
CA ILE A 48 5.53 11.17 -14.31
C ILE A 48 5.95 9.69 -14.35
N THR A 49 7.21 9.42 -14.69
CA THR A 49 7.75 8.05 -14.75
C THR A 49 7.90 7.48 -13.35
N ALA A 50 8.47 8.24 -12.41
CA ALA A 50 8.58 7.86 -11.01
C ALA A 50 7.19 7.72 -10.35
N PHE A 51 6.23 8.59 -10.72
CA PHE A 51 4.83 8.44 -10.26
C PHE A 51 4.22 7.12 -10.72
N ARG A 52 4.34 6.80 -12.02
CA ARG A 52 3.81 5.55 -12.59
C ARG A 52 4.43 4.32 -11.95
N ALA A 53 5.75 4.32 -11.75
CA ALA A 53 6.44 3.22 -11.08
C ALA A 53 5.90 3.02 -9.66
N THR A 54 5.79 4.12 -8.90
CA THR A 54 5.28 4.09 -7.53
C THR A 54 3.86 3.56 -7.44
N VAL A 55 2.96 3.99 -8.34
CA VAL A 55 1.59 3.48 -8.39
C VAL A 55 1.56 1.99 -8.72
N ASN A 56 2.38 1.53 -9.65
CA ASN A 56 2.47 0.11 -9.99
C ASN A 56 2.92 -0.74 -8.79
N ASP A 57 3.90 -0.26 -8.02
CA ASP A 57 4.38 -0.95 -6.82
C ASP A 57 3.28 -1.07 -5.77
N ILE A 58 2.51 0.01 -5.53
CA ILE A 58 1.38 0.00 -4.60
C ILE A 58 0.29 -0.99 -5.06
N ILE A 59 -0.05 -1.02 -6.35
CA ILE A 59 -1.05 -1.94 -6.90
C ILE A 59 -0.57 -3.39 -6.78
N SER A 60 0.71 -3.64 -7.08
CA SER A 60 1.33 -4.97 -6.97
C SER A 60 1.26 -5.49 -5.53
N PHE A 61 1.57 -4.63 -4.56
CA PHE A 61 1.43 -4.98 -3.14
C PHE A 61 -0.01 -5.31 -2.76
N GLY A 62 -0.98 -4.51 -3.23
CA GLY A 62 -2.40 -4.78 -3.01
C GLY A 62 -2.81 -6.18 -3.47
N ARG A 63 -2.33 -6.61 -4.65
CA ARG A 63 -2.58 -7.96 -5.19
C ARG A 63 -1.95 -9.06 -4.34
N ILE A 64 -0.74 -8.85 -3.84
CA ILE A 64 -0.07 -9.81 -2.95
C ILE A 64 -0.88 -9.96 -1.67
N PHE A 65 -1.31 -8.86 -1.07
CA PHE A 65 -2.12 -8.87 0.15
C PHE A 65 -3.45 -9.60 -0.06
N GLU A 66 -4.15 -9.33 -1.17
CA GLU A 66 -5.37 -10.06 -1.53
C GLU A 66 -5.11 -11.56 -1.72
N GLY A 67 -4.01 -11.92 -2.38
CA GLY A 67 -3.60 -13.32 -2.57
C GLY A 67 -3.38 -14.05 -1.25
N VAL A 68 -2.65 -13.43 -0.31
CA VAL A 68 -2.44 -13.98 1.05
C VAL A 68 -3.77 -14.13 1.78
N MET A 69 -4.64 -13.12 1.71
CA MET A 69 -5.93 -13.17 2.38
C MET A 69 -6.83 -14.28 1.85
N ASN A 70 -6.80 -14.53 0.54
CA ASN A 70 -7.52 -15.64 -0.07
C ASN A 70 -7.00 -17.00 0.43
N ILE A 71 -5.68 -17.16 0.59
CA ILE A 71 -5.09 -18.40 1.12
C ILE A 71 -5.55 -18.63 2.58
N VAL A 72 -5.46 -17.60 3.41
CA VAL A 72 -5.85 -17.67 4.83
C VAL A 72 -7.34 -18.00 4.97
N ASN A 73 -8.21 -17.38 4.17
CA ASN A 73 -9.66 -17.64 4.21
C ASN A 73 -10.07 -18.99 3.57
N SER A 74 -9.18 -19.63 2.81
CA SER A 74 -9.44 -20.94 2.19
C SER A 74 -8.98 -22.12 3.05
N THR A 75 -8.41 -21.85 4.22
CA THR A 75 -7.95 -22.84 5.21
C THR A 75 -8.90 -22.81 6.41
#